data_AF-A0A8S2TUJ3-F1
#
_entry.id   AF-A0A8S2TUJ3-F1
#
_cell.length_a   1.000
_cell.length_b   1.000
_cell.length_c   1.000
_cell.angle_alpha   90.00
_cell.angle_beta   90.00
_cell.angle_gamma   90.00
#
_symmetry.space_group_name_H-M   'P 1'
#
loop_
_entity.id
_entity.type
_entity.pdbx_description
1 polymer ?
#
loop_
_entity_poly.entity_id
_entity_poly.type
_entity_poly.pdbx_seq_one_letter_code
_entity_poly.pdbx_strand_id
1 'polypeptide(L)'
;LYIVAGAVLFSNWEGWSYIDAAYFSFITFSTIGLGDLVPGKGTLTDNENGKSILCALYLLYGLVLTAMCFKLVQDDLFSIKRRILTRLGFDTQHHHYHYRQSFDDRR
;
A
#
# COMPACT_ATOMS: atom_id res chain seq x y z
N LEU A 1 -9.28 7.18 0.45
CA LEU A 1 -10.39 6.74 -0.44
C LEU A 1 -10.71 5.26 -0.25
N TYR A 2 -9.74 4.35 -0.40
CA TYR A 2 -9.95 2.92 -0.15
C TYR A 2 -10.42 2.63 1.29
N ILE A 3 -9.80 3.19 2.35
CA ILE A 3 -10.27 3.02 3.75
C ILE A 3 -11.74 3.42 3.94
N VAL A 4 -12.18 4.53 3.33
CA VAL A 4 -13.58 4.99 3.41
C VAL A 4 -14.52 4.05 2.65
N ALA A 5 -14.08 3.54 1.49
CA ALA A 5 -14.84 2.55 0.73
C ALA A 5 -15.02 1.25 1.54
N GLY A 6 -13.97 0.77 2.21
CA GLY A 6 -14.05 -0.37 3.13
C GLY A 6 -14.96 -0.10 4.32
N ALA A 7 -14.87 1.09 4.91
CA ALA A 7 -15.74 1.49 6.00
C ALA A 7 -17.22 1.40 5.63
N VAL A 8 -17.59 1.90 4.45
CA VAL A 8 -18.98 1.81 3.95
C VAL A 8 -19.36 0.37 3.60
N LEU A 9 -18.49 -0.38 2.93
CA LEU A 9 -18.75 -1.77 2.52
C LEU A 9 -18.99 -2.68 3.72
N PHE A 10 -18.07 -2.68 4.69
CA PHE A 10 -18.15 -3.54 5.88
C PHE A 10 -19.20 -3.07 6.88
N SER A 11 -19.46 -1.75 6.99
CA SER A 11 -20.58 -1.25 7.79
C SER A 11 -21.93 -1.74 7.26
N ASN A 12 -22.11 -1.79 5.94
CA ASN A 12 -23.36 -2.30 5.34
C ASN A 12 -23.47 -3.84 5.37
N TRP A 13 -22.35 -4.57 5.29
CA TRP A 13 -22.37 -6.04 5.26
C TRP A 13 -22.42 -6.71 6.63
N GLU A 14 -21.63 -6.21 7.59
CA GLU A 14 -21.50 -6.79 8.93
C GLU A 14 -22.27 -5.99 9.98
N GLY A 15 -22.85 -4.84 9.62
CA GLY A 15 -23.54 -3.96 10.55
C GLY A 15 -22.60 -3.24 11.53
N TRP A 16 -21.29 -3.23 11.25
CA TRP A 16 -20.31 -2.56 12.08
C TRP A 16 -20.45 -1.03 12.02
N SER A 17 -20.02 -0.34 13.06
CA SER A 17 -19.90 1.12 13.02
C SER A 17 -18.91 1.53 11.93
N TYR A 18 -19.14 2.68 11.28
CA TYR A 18 -18.20 3.20 10.27
C TYR A 18 -16.77 3.34 10.80
N ILE A 19 -16.62 3.64 12.10
CA ILE A 19 -15.32 3.77 12.77
C ILE A 19 -14.64 2.41 12.91
N ASP A 20 -15.38 1.36 13.31
CA ASP A 20 -14.85 0.01 13.46
C ASP A 20 -14.45 -0.59 12.11
N ALA A 21 -15.27 -0.36 11.08
CA ALA A 21 -14.98 -0.78 9.72
C ALA A 21 -13.77 -0.05 9.10
N ALA A 22 -13.60 1.24 9.40
CA ALA A 22 -12.41 2.01 9.03
C ALA A 22 -11.16 1.54 9.79
N TYR A 23 -11.30 1.26 11.08
CA TYR A 23 -10.24 0.72 11.93
C TYR A 23 -9.74 -0.62 11.40
N PHE A 24 -10.65 -1.56 11.13
CA PHE A 24 -10.33 -2.84 10.50
C PHE A 24 -9.52 -2.64 9.22
N SER A 25 -10.04 -1.83 8.29
CA SER A 25 -9.37 -1.54 7.03
C SER A 25 -7.96 -0.98 7.23
N PHE A 26 -7.78 -0.01 8.12
CA PHE A 26 -6.48 0.59 8.41
C PHE A 26 -5.49 -0.41 9.03
N ILE A 27 -5.91 -1.23 10.00
CA ILE A 27 -5.08 -2.24 10.65
C ILE A 27 -4.65 -3.34 9.67
N THR A 28 -5.53 -3.74 8.74
CA THR A 28 -5.19 -4.71 7.69
C THR A 28 -4.15 -4.14 6.73
N PHE A 29 -4.31 -2.90 6.26
CA PHE A 29 -3.38 -2.30 5.29
C PHE A 29 -2.06 -1.84 5.88
N SER A 30 -2.06 -1.44 7.15
CA SER A 30 -0.83 -1.22 7.91
C SER A 30 -0.10 -2.53 8.23
N THR A 31 -0.65 -3.69 7.85
CA THR A 31 -0.12 -5.04 8.11
C THR A 31 0.02 -5.39 9.59
N ILE A 32 -0.55 -4.58 10.49
CA ILE A 32 -0.60 -4.87 11.93
C ILE A 32 -1.45 -6.12 12.17
N GLY A 33 -2.61 -6.19 11.50
CA GLY A 33 -3.40 -7.42 11.40
C GLY A 33 -3.83 -8.04 12.73
N LEU A 34 -4.32 -7.23 13.68
CA LEU A 34 -4.71 -7.68 15.03
C LEU A 34 -5.75 -8.82 15.00
N GLY A 35 -6.63 -8.86 13.99
CA GLY A 35 -7.59 -9.94 13.79
C GLY A 35 -8.74 -9.98 14.82
N ASP A 36 -8.94 -8.86 15.53
CA ASP A 36 -10.03 -8.64 16.48
C ASP A 36 -11.37 -8.48 15.76
N LEU A 37 -11.38 -7.73 14.66
CA LEU A 37 -12.49 -7.57 13.73
C LEU A 37 -12.16 -8.35 12.46
N VAL A 38 -12.97 -9.36 12.12
CA VAL A 38 -12.81 -10.15 10.88
C VAL A 38 -14.18 -10.41 10.28
N PRO A 39 -14.40 -10.06 8.99
CA PRO A 39 -15.67 -10.34 8.33
C PRO A 39 -15.90 -11.85 8.25
N GLY A 40 -17.13 -12.29 8.54
CA GLY A 40 -17.55 -13.69 8.55
C GLY A 40 -17.55 -14.37 9.92
N LYS A 41 -17.19 -13.66 11.00
CA LYS A 41 -17.19 -14.26 12.36
C LYS A 41 -18.59 -14.31 13.02
N GLY A 42 -19.54 -13.49 12.57
CA GLY A 42 -20.82 -13.27 13.27
C GLY A 42 -22.11 -13.66 12.53
N THR A 43 -22.13 -13.74 11.19
CA THR A 43 -23.35 -14.01 10.42
C THR A 43 -23.42 -15.46 9.92
N LEU A 44 -24.15 -16.28 10.68
CA LEU A 44 -24.70 -17.58 10.29
C LEU A 44 -25.78 -17.37 9.20
N THR A 45 -25.39 -17.05 7.96
CA THR A 45 -26.36 -16.85 6.89
C THR A 45 -25.84 -17.39 5.56
N ASP A 46 -26.04 -18.70 5.36
CA ASP A 46 -26.30 -19.53 4.15
C ASP A 46 -25.96 -19.01 2.73
N ASN A 47 -25.02 -18.09 2.55
CA ASN A 47 -24.48 -17.62 1.26
C ASN A 47 -22.98 -17.29 1.40
N GLU A 48 -22.24 -18.28 1.91
CA GLU A 48 -20.96 -18.12 2.61
C GLU A 48 -19.75 -17.87 1.68
N ASN A 49 -19.88 -18.28 0.40
CA ASN A 49 -18.76 -18.22 -0.55
C ASN A 49 -18.60 -16.84 -1.21
N GLY A 50 -19.70 -16.10 -1.42
CA GLY A 50 -19.65 -14.83 -2.17
C GLY A 50 -19.02 -13.69 -1.38
N LYS A 51 -19.37 -13.57 -0.09
CA LYS A 51 -18.94 -12.47 0.78
C LYS A 51 -17.45 -12.53 1.13
N SER A 52 -16.93 -13.74 1.37
CA SER A 52 -15.51 -13.98 1.67
C SER A 52 -14.61 -13.68 0.47
N ILE A 53 -15.01 -14.08 -0.75
CA ILE A 53 -14.30 -13.76 -1.99
C ILE A 53 -14.27 -12.25 -2.25
N LEU A 54 -15.41 -11.56 -2.09
CA LEU A 54 -15.44 -10.11 -2.28
C LEU A 54 -14.58 -9.36 -1.26
N CYS A 55 -14.56 -9.80 0.00
CA CYS A 55 -13.64 -9.30 1.01
C CYS A 55 -12.18 -9.47 0.57
N ALA A 56 -11.81 -10.66 0.13
CA ALA A 56 -10.46 -10.94 -0.35
C ALA A 56 -10.07 -10.06 -1.55
N LEU A 57 -10.97 -9.89 -2.54
CA LEU A 57 -10.74 -9.01 -3.70
C LEU A 57 -10.56 -7.54 -3.29
N TYR A 58 -11.38 -7.06 -2.36
CA TYR A 58 -11.27 -5.69 -1.83
C TYR A 58 -9.92 -5.49 -1.10
N LEU A 59 -9.51 -6.44 -0.27
CA LEU A 59 -8.23 -6.39 0.44
C LEU A 59 -7.03 -6.43 -0.53
N LEU A 60 -7.09 -7.28 -1.56
CA LEU A 60 -6.06 -7.33 -2.61
C LEU A 60 -5.96 -5.99 -3.35
N TYR A 61 -7.10 -5.41 -3.74
CA TYR A 61 -7.13 -4.11 -4.40
C TYR A 61 -6.55 -3.01 -3.50
N GLY A 62 -6.93 -2.97 -2.23
CA GLY A 62 -6.40 -2.02 -1.24
C GLY A 62 -4.89 -2.17 -0.99
N LEU A 63 -4.37 -3.40 -0.97
CA LEU A 63 -2.93 -3.68 -0.86
C LEU A 63 -2.15 -3.21 -2.09
N VAL A 64 -2.69 -3.42 -3.30
CA VAL A 64 -2.07 -2.91 -4.54
C VAL A 64 -2.01 -1.38 -4.53
N LEU A 65 -3.10 -0.71 -4.17
CA LEU A 65 -3.13 0.75 -4.04
C LEU A 65 -2.11 1.26 -3.01
N THR A 66 -2.02 0.57 -1.87
CA THR A 66 -1.08 0.91 -0.80
C THR A 66 0.37 0.72 -1.28
N ALA A 67 0.68 -0.36 -1.98
CA ALA A 67 2.01 -0.60 -2.56
C ALA A 67 2.39 0.45 -3.62
N MET A 68 1.44 0.89 -4.45
CA MET A 68 1.67 1.97 -5.42
C MET A 68 1.90 3.31 -4.73
N CYS A 69 1.13 3.61 -3.68
CA CYS A 69 1.34 4.79 -2.86
C CYS A 69 2.74 4.81 -2.24
N PHE A 70 3.18 3.68 -1.65
CA PHE A 70 4.52 3.55 -1.10
C PHE A 70 5.62 3.73 -2.15
N LYS A 71 5.43 3.23 -3.38
CA LYS A 71 6.37 3.46 -4.48
C LYS A 71 6.51 4.93 -4.83
N LEU A 72 5.40 5.64 -4.99
CA LEU A 72 5.42 7.09 -5.27
C LEU A 72 6.13 7.86 -4.16
N VAL A 73 5.79 7.56 -2.91
CA VAL A 73 6.45 8.17 -1.74
C VAL A 73 7.94 7.85 -1.73
N GLN A 74 8.32 6.62 -2.04
CA GLN A 74 9.71 6.23 -2.12
C GLN A 74 10.47 7.00 -3.22
N ASP A 75 9.89 7.14 -4.42
CA ASP A 75 10.48 7.90 -5.53
C ASP A 75 10.65 9.38 -5.19
N ASP A 76 9.66 9.97 -4.53
CA ASP A 76 9.72 11.35 -4.02
C ASP A 76 10.77 11.50 -2.92
N LEU A 77 10.84 10.55 -1.99
CA LEU A 77 11.85 10.52 -0.93
C LEU A 77 13.25 10.39 -1.52
N PHE A 78 13.46 9.57 -2.55
CA PHE A 78 14.73 9.49 -3.27
C PHE A 78 15.06 10.79 -4.00
N SER A 79 14.05 11.49 -4.50
CA SER A 79 14.21 12.81 -5.13
C SER A 79 14.60 13.88 -4.10
N ILE A 80 13.98 13.86 -2.91
CA ILE A 80 14.33 14.74 -1.79
C ILE A 80 15.71 14.41 -1.24
N LYS A 81 16.05 13.12 -1.09
CA LYS A 81 17.37 12.65 -0.66
C LYS A 81 18.46 13.21 -1.58
N ARG A 82 18.28 13.15 -2.90
CA ARG A 82 19.21 13.74 -3.88
C ARG A 82 19.33 15.26 -3.69
N ARG A 83 18.21 15.97 -3.50
CA ARG A 83 18.21 17.43 -3.24
C ARG A 83 18.97 17.78 -1.97
N ILE A 84 18.82 17.00 -0.89
CA ILE A 84 19.54 17.21 0.36
C ILE A 84 21.03 16.91 0.19
N LEU A 85 21.41 15.83 -0.50
CA LEU A 85 22.81 15.48 -0.74
C LEU A 85 23.55 16.56 -1.56
N THR A 86 22.92 17.13 -2.58
CA THR A 86 23.50 18.25 -3.35
C THR A 86 23.66 19.50 -2.48
N ARG A 87 22.76 19.75 -1.52
CA ARG A 87 22.88 20.87 -0.57
C ARG A 87 23.96 20.64 0.49
N LEU A 88 24.22 19.39 0.85
CA LEU A 88 25.26 19.00 1.80
C LEU A 88 26.66 18.89 1.16
N GLY A 89 26.80 19.10 -0.15
CA GLY A 89 28.10 19.08 -0.83
C GLY A 89 28.64 17.68 -1.15
N PHE A 90 27.85 16.63 -0.95
CA PHE A 90 28.21 15.27 -1.33
C PHE A 90 27.78 15.00 -2.79
N ASP A 91 28.52 15.58 -3.74
CA ASP A 91 28.43 15.18 -5.15
C ASP A 91 29.18 13.86 -5.35
N THR A 92 28.44 12.74 -5.35
CA THR A 92 28.99 11.42 -5.73
C THR A 92 28.42 11.05 -7.10
N GLN A 93 29.11 11.50 -8.14
CA GLN A 93 29.74 10.66 -9.17
C GLN A 93 28.99 9.39 -9.62
N HIS A 94 27.69 9.45 -9.90
CA HIS A 94 26.96 8.31 -10.50
C HIS A 94 26.80 8.41 -12.03
N HIS A 95 27.11 9.55 -12.64
CA HIS A 95 27.02 9.76 -14.08
C HIS A 95 28.27 9.38 -14.89
N HIS A 96 29.41 9.09 -14.25
CA HIS A 96 30.68 8.80 -14.94
C HIS A 96 30.88 7.32 -15.37
N TYR A 97 30.01 6.40 -14.96
CA TYR A 97 30.13 4.97 -15.34
C TYR A 97 29.66 4.69 -16.77
N HIS A 98 28.54 5.28 -17.20
CA HIS A 98 28.00 5.00 -18.52
C HIS A 98 28.75 5.67 -19.68
N TYR A 99 29.65 6.63 -19.41
CA TYR A 99 30.51 7.24 -20.44
C TYR A 99 31.88 6.57 -20.57
N ARG A 100 32.40 5.97 -19.48
CA ARG A 100 33.68 5.23 -19.47
C ARG A 100 33.57 3.93 -20.26
N GLN A 101 32.44 3.22 -20.15
CA GLN A 101 32.24 1.93 -20.81
C GLN A 101 32.11 2.04 -22.33
N SER A 102 31.56 3.14 -22.86
CA SER A 102 31.47 3.40 -24.31
C SER A 102 32.78 3.81 -24.98
N PHE A 103 33.81 4.14 -24.18
CA PHE A 103 35.14 4.50 -24.64
C PHE A 103 36.12 3.30 -24.57
N ASP A 104 35.93 2.38 -23.62
CA ASP A 104 36.70 1.12 -23.56
C ASP A 104 36.22 0.12 -24.62
N ASP A 105 34.93 0.10 -24.98
CA ASP A 105 34.38 -0.76 -26.04
C ASP A 105 34.77 -0.30 -27.47
N ARG A 106 35.62 0.74 -27.57
CA ARG A 106 36.06 1.35 -28.83
C ARG A 106 37.59 1.36 -29.01
N ARG A 107 38.33 0.69 -28.11
CA ARG A 107 39.77 0.43 -28.20
C ARG A 107 40.03 -1.07 -28.23
#